data_AF-A0A3A8HDD6-F1
#
_entry.id   AF-A0A3A8HDD6-F1
#
_cell.length_a   1.000
_cell.length_b   1.000
_cell.length_c   1.000
_cell.angle_alpha   90.00
_cell.angle_beta   90.00
_cell.angle_gamma   90.00
#
_symmetry.space_group_name_H-M   'P 1'
#
loop_
_entity.id
_entity.type
_entity.pdbx_description
1 polymer ?
#
loop_
_entity_poly.entity_id
_entity_poly.type
_entity_poly.pdbx_seq_one_letter_code
_entity_poly.pdbx_strand_id
1 'polypeptide(L)'
;MPHPKHAQPWRVHFFQRHPEDDPERTVPARDFLDACPDTVSAKLLAVVKAVADAPPPAFSGGGKWEAMHGSMAGLHEVRADGRGRRHYRLFCVLERDGAALGLGGPSLILLTGRTKAFRTVLSENDYAKVRALRDEYQRRRPRSVWAG
;
A
#
# COMPACT_ATOMS: atom_id res chain seq x y z
N MET A 1 14.57 -30.38 -12.35
CA MET A 1 14.34 -29.04 -11.78
C MET A 1 13.11 -29.11 -10.89
N PRO A 2 13.21 -28.88 -9.57
CA PRO A 2 12.02 -28.81 -8.74
C PRO A 2 11.23 -27.57 -9.17
N HIS A 3 9.93 -27.74 -9.42
CA HIS A 3 9.01 -26.61 -9.59
C HIS A 3 9.06 -25.76 -8.31
N PRO A 4 9.12 -24.43 -8.39
CA PRO A 4 9.03 -23.62 -7.19
C PRO A 4 7.70 -23.95 -6.50
N LYS A 5 7.79 -24.36 -5.22
CA LYS A 5 6.62 -24.44 -4.33
C LYS A 5 5.86 -23.14 -4.50
N HIS A 6 4.59 -23.19 -4.91
CA HIS A 6 3.75 -22.00 -5.03
C HIS A 6 3.93 -21.16 -3.76
N ALA A 7 4.46 -19.95 -3.89
CA ALA A 7 4.57 -19.05 -2.77
C ALA A 7 3.17 -18.87 -2.19
N GLN A 8 3.00 -19.05 -0.88
CA GLN A 8 1.70 -18.80 -0.28
C GLN A 8 1.28 -17.35 -0.54
N PRO A 9 -0.01 -17.08 -0.80
CA PRO A 9 -0.50 -15.73 -0.91
C PRO A 9 -0.06 -14.89 0.29
N TRP A 10 0.42 -13.68 0.02
CA TRP A 10 0.76 -12.74 1.07
C TRP A 10 -0.51 -12.23 1.74
N ARG A 11 -0.42 -11.95 3.04
CA ARG A 11 -1.52 -11.30 3.78
C ARG A 11 -1.62 -9.84 3.35
N VAL A 12 -2.81 -9.25 3.44
CA VAL A 12 -3.02 -7.81 3.21
C VAL A 12 -3.44 -7.18 4.52
N HIS A 13 -2.75 -6.11 4.91
CA HIS A 13 -3.08 -5.34 6.13
C HIS A 13 -3.22 -3.87 5.81
N PHE A 14 -4.05 -3.19 6.60
CA PHE A 14 -4.13 -1.74 6.62
C PHE A 14 -3.27 -1.20 7.76
N PHE A 15 -2.39 -0.25 7.45
CA PHE A 15 -1.69 0.49 8.49
C PHE A 15 -2.68 1.31 9.31
N GLN A 16 -2.63 1.15 10.63
CA GLN A 16 -3.35 1.99 11.58
C GLN A 16 -2.34 2.87 12.30
N ARG A 17 -2.59 4.19 12.33
CA ARG A 17 -1.72 5.13 13.05
C ARG A 17 -1.70 4.82 14.54
N HIS A 18 -0.53 4.98 15.15
CA HIS A 18 -0.35 4.65 16.57
C HIS A 18 -0.95 5.77 17.44
N PRO A 19 -1.58 5.50 18.60
CA PRO A 19 -2.18 6.53 19.46
C PRO A 19 -1.23 7.65 19.89
N GLU A 20 0.09 7.39 19.95
CA GLU A 20 1.10 8.39 20.25
C GLU A 20 1.34 9.41 19.11
N ASP A 21 1.01 9.02 17.87
CA ASP A 21 1.17 9.86 16.67
C ASP A 21 -0.16 10.40 16.15
N ASP A 22 -1.24 9.72 16.52
CA ASP A 22 -2.60 10.01 16.15
C ASP A 22 -3.58 9.44 17.19
N PRO A 23 -4.13 10.28 18.08
CA PRO A 23 -5.06 9.81 19.10
C PRO A 23 -6.34 9.22 18.51
N GLU A 24 -6.71 9.61 17.28
CA GLU A 24 -7.88 9.07 16.58
C GLU A 24 -7.60 7.69 15.95
N ARG A 25 -6.33 7.26 15.94
CA ARG A 25 -5.89 5.97 15.37
C ARG A 25 -6.44 5.75 13.96
N THR A 26 -6.33 6.77 13.11
CA THR A 26 -6.85 6.73 11.74
C THR A 26 -6.21 5.59 10.95
N VAL A 27 -6.92 5.17 9.90
CA VAL A 27 -6.50 4.08 9.01
C VAL A 27 -6.42 4.66 7.59
N PRO A 28 -5.34 5.39 7.24
CA PRO A 28 -5.40 6.36 6.14
C PRO A 28 -5.63 5.73 4.75
N ALA A 29 -5.25 4.46 4.57
CA ALA A 29 -5.56 3.73 3.34
C ALA A 29 -7.05 3.37 3.23
N ARG A 30 -7.70 3.06 4.36
CA ARG A 30 -9.13 2.78 4.41
C ARG A 30 -9.93 4.05 4.14
N ASP A 31 -9.62 5.13 4.87
CA ASP A 31 -10.28 6.43 4.70
C ASP A 31 -10.20 6.90 3.23
N PHE A 32 -9.04 6.69 2.59
CA PHE A 32 -8.85 7.00 1.18
C PHE A 32 -9.72 6.13 0.26
N LEU A 33 -9.78 4.83 0.48
CA LEU A 33 -10.55 3.90 -0.35
C LEU A 33 -12.06 4.13 -0.20
N ASP A 34 -12.52 4.47 1.01
CA ASP A 34 -13.91 4.81 1.30
C ASP A 34 -14.31 6.15 0.64
N ALA A 35 -13.37 7.09 0.51
CA ALA A 35 -13.58 8.36 -0.20
C ALA A 35 -13.44 8.24 -1.74
N CYS A 36 -12.96 7.12 -2.27
CA CYS A 36 -12.83 6.91 -3.71
C CYS A 36 -14.18 6.56 -4.35
N PRO A 37 -14.41 6.90 -5.64
CA PRO A 37 -15.51 6.31 -6.38
C PRO A 37 -15.42 4.77 -6.35
N ASP A 38 -16.55 4.06 -6.22
CA ASP A 38 -16.59 2.60 -6.06
C ASP A 38 -15.75 1.85 -7.12
N THR A 39 -15.90 2.26 -8.38
CA THR A 39 -15.16 1.67 -9.50
C THR A 39 -13.65 1.87 -9.41
N VAL A 40 -13.17 2.93 -8.75
CA VAL A 40 -11.75 3.19 -8.51
C VAL A 40 -11.27 2.36 -7.34
N SER A 41 -12.01 2.34 -6.23
CA SER A 41 -11.70 1.54 -5.04
C SER A 41 -11.58 0.06 -5.41
N ALA A 42 -12.56 -0.48 -6.15
CA ALA A 42 -12.55 -1.85 -6.64
C ALA A 42 -11.33 -2.16 -7.52
N LYS A 43 -10.94 -1.25 -8.42
CA LYS A 43 -9.74 -1.44 -9.26
C LYS A 43 -8.45 -1.47 -8.45
N LEU A 44 -8.31 -0.57 -7.47
CA LEU A 44 -7.14 -0.54 -6.59
C LEU A 44 -7.05 -1.85 -5.79
N LEU A 45 -8.15 -2.28 -5.18
CA LEU A 45 -8.22 -3.51 -4.40
C LEU A 45 -8.00 -4.78 -5.25
N ALA A 46 -8.46 -4.79 -6.50
CA ALA A 46 -8.18 -5.89 -7.42
C ALA A 46 -6.68 -6.06 -7.70
N VAL A 47 -5.94 -4.95 -7.85
CA VAL A 47 -4.48 -5.00 -8.03
C VAL A 47 -3.79 -5.41 -6.73
N VAL A 48 -4.22 -4.89 -5.58
CA VAL A 48 -3.71 -5.32 -4.25
C VAL A 48 -3.86 -6.83 -4.09
N LYS A 49 -5.04 -7.38 -4.43
CA LYS A 49 -5.29 -8.81 -4.38
C LYS A 49 -4.38 -9.59 -5.34
N ALA A 50 -4.24 -9.13 -6.58
CA ALA A 50 -3.37 -9.78 -7.57
C ALA A 50 -1.89 -9.82 -7.12
N VAL A 51 -1.40 -8.74 -6.51
CA VAL A 51 -0.05 -8.69 -5.92
C VAL A 51 0.07 -9.62 -4.73
N ALA A 52 -0.95 -9.69 -3.87
CA ALA A 52 -0.95 -10.60 -2.72
C ALA A 52 -0.96 -12.07 -3.15
N ASP A 53 -1.73 -12.43 -4.19
CA ASP A 53 -1.81 -13.78 -4.73
C ASP A 53 -0.53 -14.19 -5.49
N ALA A 54 0.18 -13.23 -6.10
CA ALA A 54 1.41 -13.44 -6.87
C ALA A 54 2.51 -12.43 -6.47
N PRO A 55 3.05 -12.52 -5.24
CA PRO A 55 3.94 -11.50 -4.69
C PRO A 55 5.24 -11.32 -5.49
N PRO A 56 5.84 -10.12 -5.49
CA PRO A 56 7.08 -9.87 -6.23
C PRO A 56 8.20 -10.86 -5.88
N PRO A 57 8.91 -11.39 -6.90
CA PRO A 57 9.06 -10.80 -8.24
C PRO A 57 8.05 -11.26 -9.32
N ALA A 58 7.05 -12.09 -8.99
CA ALA A 58 6.17 -12.70 -10.01
C ALA A 58 5.21 -11.71 -10.70
N PHE A 59 4.87 -10.59 -10.04
CA PHE A 59 3.95 -9.59 -10.59
C PHE A 59 4.70 -8.46 -11.32
N SER A 60 4.57 -8.40 -12.65
CA SER A 60 5.16 -7.35 -13.51
C SER A 60 4.29 -6.10 -13.66
N GLY A 61 3.13 -6.05 -13.00
CA GLY A 61 2.40 -4.81 -12.72
C GLY A 61 1.63 -4.15 -13.87
N GLY A 62 1.99 -4.36 -15.14
CA GLY A 62 1.25 -3.85 -16.31
C GLY A 62 0.96 -2.34 -16.28
N GLY A 63 1.80 -1.54 -15.59
CA GLY A 63 1.57 -0.11 -15.34
C GLY A 63 0.55 0.22 -14.24
N LYS A 64 -0.02 -0.79 -13.58
CA LYS A 64 -0.95 -0.68 -12.43
C LYS A 64 -0.27 -0.85 -11.08
N TRP A 65 0.97 -1.32 -11.06
CA TRP A 65 1.82 -1.48 -9.88
C TRP A 65 3.23 -1.01 -10.22
N GLU A 66 3.86 -0.26 -9.33
CA GLU A 66 5.24 0.19 -9.52
C GLU A 66 6.00 0.21 -8.20
N ALA A 67 7.24 -0.28 -8.23
CA ALA A 67 8.20 -0.06 -7.14
C ALA A 67 8.76 1.36 -7.27
N MET A 68 8.71 2.13 -6.19
CA MET A 68 9.21 3.50 -6.19
C MET A 68 10.72 3.54 -6.00
N HIS A 69 11.34 4.63 -6.45
CA HIS A 69 12.79 4.83 -6.41
C HIS A 69 13.17 6.12 -5.65
N GLY A 70 14.48 6.35 -5.46
CA GLY A 70 15.00 7.55 -4.80
C GLY A 70 14.54 7.65 -3.34
N SER A 71 14.08 8.84 -2.92
CA SER A 71 13.58 9.09 -1.55
C SER A 71 12.36 8.23 -1.17
N MET A 72 11.66 7.70 -2.17
CA MET A 72 10.50 6.82 -2.01
C MET A 72 10.87 5.34 -2.07
N ALA A 73 12.15 4.98 -2.16
CA ALA A 73 12.58 3.58 -2.18
C ALA A 73 12.00 2.76 -1.02
N GLY A 74 11.65 1.51 -1.33
CA GLY A 74 10.95 0.60 -0.41
C GLY A 74 9.43 0.75 -0.39
N LEU A 75 8.88 1.84 -0.96
CA LEU A 75 7.44 1.98 -1.22
C LEU A 75 7.08 1.44 -2.59
N HIS A 76 5.83 1.05 -2.72
CA HIS A 76 5.19 0.67 -3.97
C HIS A 76 3.91 1.47 -4.14
N GLU A 77 3.48 1.67 -5.38
CA GLU A 77 2.21 2.29 -5.67
C GLU A 77 1.32 1.44 -6.58
N VAL A 78 0.06 1.32 -6.18
CA VAL A 78 -1.03 0.83 -7.02
C VAL A 78 -1.63 2.02 -7.75
N ARG A 79 -1.89 1.87 -9.04
CA ARG A 79 -2.35 2.94 -9.93
C ARG A 79 -3.74 2.63 -10.48
N ALA A 80 -4.68 3.55 -10.30
CA ALA A 80 -5.98 3.50 -10.95
C ALA A 80 -6.37 4.86 -11.53
N ASP A 81 -7.20 4.82 -12.58
CA ASP A 81 -7.75 6.00 -13.23
C ASP A 81 -9.26 6.05 -12.97
N GLY A 82 -9.75 7.25 -12.67
CA GLY A 82 -11.16 7.52 -12.46
C GLY A 82 -11.73 8.50 -13.48
N ARG A 83 -13.05 8.73 -13.38
CA ARG A 83 -13.75 9.75 -14.16
C ARG A 83 -13.19 11.15 -13.88
N GLY A 84 -13.43 12.08 -14.81
CA GLY A 84 -12.99 13.47 -14.65
C GLY A 84 -11.48 13.68 -14.79
N ARG A 85 -10.79 12.77 -15.50
CA ARG A 85 -9.33 12.83 -15.73
C ARG A 85 -8.55 12.93 -14.40
N ARG A 86 -8.86 12.02 -13.47
CA ARG A 86 -8.20 11.92 -12.17
C ARG A 86 -7.42 10.61 -12.05
N HIS A 87 -6.21 10.72 -11.52
CA HIS A 87 -5.38 9.57 -11.18
C HIS A 87 -5.40 9.34 -9.68
N TYR A 88 -5.48 8.08 -9.30
CA TYR A 88 -5.47 7.60 -7.94
C TYR A 88 -4.22 6.74 -7.75
N ARG A 89 -3.55 6.95 -6.62
CA ARG A 89 -2.34 6.25 -6.21
C ARG A 89 -2.54 5.74 -4.80
N LEU A 90 -2.44 4.44 -4.60
CA LEU A 90 -2.47 3.82 -3.28
C LEU A 90 -1.06 3.33 -2.96
N PHE A 91 -0.46 3.87 -1.89
CA PHE A 91 0.91 3.59 -1.49
C PHE A 91 0.95 2.44 -0.49
N CYS A 92 1.94 1.58 -0.64
CA CYS A 92 2.07 0.36 0.14
C CYS A 92 3.52 -0.07 0.36
N VAL A 93 3.73 -0.96 1.33
CA VAL A 93 5.02 -1.56 1.68
C VAL A 93 4.90 -3.08 1.61
N LEU A 94 6.00 -3.73 1.20
CA LEU A 94 6.15 -5.18 1.21
C LEU A 94 6.92 -5.60 2.45
N GLU A 95 6.37 -6.53 3.23
CA GLU A 95 7.02 -7.14 4.39
C GLU A 95 7.22 -8.63 4.16
N ARG A 96 8.46 -9.04 3.92
CA ARG A 96 8.78 -10.46 3.71
C ARG A 96 8.73 -11.24 5.02
N ASP A 97 9.24 -10.67 6.10
CA ASP A 97 9.38 -11.33 7.41
C ASP A 97 8.26 -10.97 8.38
N GLY A 98 7.03 -10.81 7.87
CA GLY A 98 5.92 -10.26 8.67
C GLY A 98 5.55 -11.09 9.90
N ALA A 99 5.89 -12.38 9.97
CA ALA A 99 5.69 -13.20 11.17
C ALA A 99 6.45 -12.64 12.39
N ALA A 100 7.72 -12.25 12.22
CA ALA A 100 8.54 -11.64 13.27
C ALA A 100 8.05 -10.24 13.67
N LEU A 101 7.15 -9.66 12.88
CA LEU A 101 6.63 -8.32 13.01
C LEU A 101 5.20 -8.29 13.56
N GLY A 102 4.62 -9.44 13.91
CA GLY A 102 3.25 -9.56 14.40
C GLY A 102 2.18 -9.59 13.30
N LEU A 103 2.55 -9.80 12.04
CA LEU A 103 1.63 -9.80 10.89
C LEU A 103 1.17 -11.21 10.48
N GLY A 104 1.69 -12.25 11.14
CA GLY A 104 1.32 -13.66 10.88
C GLY A 104 1.88 -14.26 9.58
N GLY A 105 2.82 -13.59 8.92
CA GLY A 105 3.48 -14.05 7.70
C GLY A 105 3.85 -12.91 6.75
N PRO A 106 4.45 -13.23 5.57
CA PRO A 106 4.70 -12.25 4.52
C PRO A 106 3.43 -11.46 4.17
N SER A 107 3.57 -10.14 4.00
CA SER A 107 2.45 -9.21 4.02
C SER A 107 2.64 -8.02 3.09
N LEU A 108 1.54 -7.57 2.47
CA LEU A 108 1.39 -6.31 1.76
C LEU A 108 0.65 -5.32 2.68
N ILE A 109 1.25 -4.17 2.94
CA ILE A 109 0.72 -3.17 3.88
C ILE A 109 0.26 -1.94 3.12
N LEU A 110 -1.02 -1.59 3.24
CA LEU A 110 -1.60 -0.40 2.65
C LEU A 110 -1.42 0.80 3.60
N LEU A 111 -0.73 1.86 3.16
CA LEU A 111 -0.40 3.01 3.99
C LEU A 111 -1.40 4.15 3.86
N THR A 112 -1.59 4.67 2.65
CA THR A 112 -2.46 5.82 2.34
C THR A 112 -2.63 5.93 0.84
N GLY A 113 -3.59 6.75 0.38
CA GLY A 113 -3.68 7.11 -1.03
C GLY A 113 -3.61 8.61 -1.30
N ARG A 114 -3.34 8.95 -2.56
CA ARG A 114 -3.34 10.32 -3.09
C ARG A 114 -4.06 10.34 -4.42
N THR A 115 -4.70 11.47 -4.68
CA THR A 115 -5.38 11.74 -5.95
C THR A 115 -4.75 12.96 -6.59
N LYS A 116 -4.54 12.92 -7.91
CA LYS A 116 -4.04 14.06 -8.68
C LYS A 116 -4.82 14.24 -9.97
N ALA A 117 -4.75 15.45 -10.53
CA ALA A 117 -5.28 15.70 -11.86
C ALA A 117 -4.42 15.00 -12.93
N PHE A 118 -5.03 14.71 -14.07
CA PHE A 118 -4.33 14.19 -15.24
C PHE A 118 -3.25 15.17 -15.71
N ARG A 119 -2.08 14.65 -16.13
CA ARG A 119 -0.86 15.43 -16.41
C ARG A 119 -0.30 16.23 -15.22
N THR A 120 -0.87 15.97 -14.04
CA THR A 120 -0.38 16.25 -12.69
C THR A 120 1.00 15.69 -12.38
N VAL A 121 1.73 16.19 -11.38
CA VAL A 121 2.63 15.39 -10.52
C VAL A 121 2.18 15.60 -9.08
N LEU A 122 2.34 14.58 -8.23
CA LEU A 122 2.17 14.79 -6.79
C LEU A 122 3.31 15.68 -6.31
N SER A 123 3.02 16.56 -5.35
CA SER A 123 4.01 17.46 -4.81
C SER A 123 5.02 16.72 -3.93
N GLU A 124 6.19 17.32 -3.71
CA GLU A 124 7.15 16.75 -2.75
C GLU A 124 6.56 16.68 -1.34
N ASN A 125 5.68 17.62 -0.96
CA ASN A 125 4.96 17.57 0.31
C ASN A 125 4.02 16.36 0.39
N ASP A 126 3.36 15.97 -0.70
CA ASP A 126 2.54 14.74 -0.73
C ASP A 126 3.40 13.51 -0.48
N TYR A 127 4.55 13.42 -1.15
CA TYR A 127 5.50 12.33 -0.95
C TYR A 127 6.10 12.33 0.46
N ALA A 128 6.44 13.50 1.02
CA ALA A 128 6.91 13.62 2.39
C ALA A 128 5.89 13.08 3.40
N LYS A 129 4.60 13.37 3.22
CA LYS A 129 3.52 12.79 4.06
C LYS A 129 3.43 11.27 3.93
N VAL A 130 3.60 10.72 2.73
CA VAL A 130 3.62 9.25 2.54
C VAL A 130 4.83 8.62 3.25
N ARG A 131 6.01 9.25 3.14
CA ARG A 131 7.22 8.79 3.84
C ARG A 131 7.06 8.85 5.35
N ALA A 132 6.48 9.91 5.90
CA ALA A 132 6.22 10.01 7.33
C ALA A 132 5.36 8.85 7.85
N LEU A 133 4.32 8.44 7.11
CA LEU A 133 3.49 7.28 7.46
C LEU A 133 4.26 5.95 7.32
N ARG A 134 5.13 5.81 6.31
CA ARG A 134 6.03 4.66 6.20
C ARG A 134 6.95 4.58 7.41
N ASP A 135 7.56 5.69 7.80
CA ASP A 135 8.53 5.74 8.89
C ASP A 135 7.82 5.48 10.24
N GLU A 136 6.58 5.97 10.40
CA GLU A 136 5.67 5.59 11.50
C GLU A 136 5.37 4.10 11.52
N TYR A 137 4.94 3.54 10.40
CA TYR A 137 4.74 2.11 10.30
C TYR A 137 6.03 1.34 10.65
N GLN A 138 7.19 1.79 10.17
CA GLN A 138 8.49 1.10 10.29
C GLN A 138 9.09 1.08 11.71
N ARG A 139 8.80 2.09 12.55
CA ARG A 139 9.31 2.15 13.93
C ARG A 139 8.54 1.28 14.93
N ARG A 140 7.35 0.79 14.59
CA ARG A 140 6.51 0.01 15.52
C ARG A 140 6.88 -1.48 15.52
N ARG A 141 6.94 -2.07 16.72
CA ARG A 141 7.12 -3.51 17.00
C ARG A 141 6.21 -3.90 18.18
N PRO A 142 5.15 -4.70 17.99
CA PRO A 142 4.64 -5.22 16.72
C PRO A 142 4.18 -4.11 15.76
N ARG A 143 3.94 -4.45 14.49
CA ARG A 143 3.39 -3.49 13.52
C ARG A 143 2.01 -3.03 13.94
N SER A 144 1.76 -1.73 13.81
CA SER A 144 0.44 -1.15 14.04
C SER A 144 -0.43 -1.36 12.80
N VAL A 145 -1.33 -2.34 12.85
CA VAL A 145 -2.26 -2.66 11.76
C VAL A 145 -3.68 -2.71 12.29
N TRP A 146 -4.63 -2.31 11.44
CA TRP A 146 -6.04 -2.31 11.78
C TRP A 146 -6.57 -3.75 11.88
N ALA A 147 -7.28 -4.05 12.97
CA ALA A 147 -7.64 -5.43 13.33
C ALA A 147 -9.00 -5.91 12.78
N GLY A 148 -9.81 -5.04 12.17
CA GLY A 148 -11.20 -5.37 11.82
C GLY A 148 -12.17 -4.97 12.91
#